data_AF-A0A536THM4-F1
#
_entry.id   AF-A0A536THM4-F1
#
_cell.length_a   1.000
_cell.length_b   1.000
_cell.length_c   1.000
_cell.angle_alpha   90.00
_cell.angle_beta   90.00
_cell.angle_gamma   90.00
#
_symmetry.space_group_name_H-M   'P 1'
#
loop_
_entity.id
_entity.type
_entity.pdbx_description
1 polymer ?
#
loop_
_entity_poly.entity_id
_entity_poly.type
_entity_poly.pdbx_seq_one_letter_code
_entity_poly.pdbx_strand_id
1 'polypeptide(L)'
;GLTLTLKVGLLPWLMLRMIRKLDVRWDVEGLINIPTTMLIGIVLVVFSFNLAFPIAQLANTVTRATLGIAMASVMLSFLMMITRRKAIPQVIGFLSMENGLLFAATSATYGMPMVVELGIALDVLVGVLILGVFFFQIREQFDSLDLKHLEKLKEGE
;
A
#
# COMPACT_ATOMS: atom_id res chain seq x y z
N GLY A 1 11.68 14.46 -10.71
CA GLY A 1 11.13 15.71 -10.13
C GLY A 1 9.70 15.51 -9.70
N LEU A 2 8.77 15.47 -10.65
CA LEU A 2 7.32 15.35 -10.41
C LEU A 2 6.93 14.13 -9.54
N THR A 3 7.53 12.95 -9.80
CA THR A 3 7.28 11.72 -9.04
C THR A 3 7.68 11.82 -7.57
N LEU A 4 8.80 12.50 -7.28
CA LEU A 4 9.25 12.73 -5.90
C LEU A 4 8.29 13.68 -5.19
N THR A 5 7.89 14.77 -5.82
CA THR A 5 6.97 15.74 -5.22
C THR A 5 5.60 15.10 -4.91
N LEU A 6 5.13 14.25 -5.81
CA LEU A 6 3.82 13.60 -5.70
C LEU A 6 3.83 12.44 -4.70
N LYS A 7 4.83 11.55 -4.75
CA LYS A 7 4.95 10.40 -3.84
C LYS A 7 5.49 10.76 -2.45
N VAL A 8 6.41 11.71 -2.32
CA VAL A 8 7.09 12.03 -1.05
C VAL A 8 6.45 13.22 -0.34
N GLY A 9 5.83 14.15 -1.07
CA GLY A 9 5.14 15.29 -0.48
C GLY A 9 3.64 15.05 -0.33
N LEU A 10 2.97 14.82 -1.47
CA LEU A 10 1.52 14.89 -1.54
C LEU A 10 0.84 13.68 -0.87
N LEU A 11 1.32 12.46 -1.13
CA LEU A 11 0.79 11.24 -0.53
C LEU A 11 0.93 11.20 1.01
N PRO A 12 2.11 11.48 1.61
CA PRO A 12 2.28 11.49 3.07
C PRO A 12 1.44 12.58 3.73
N TRP A 13 1.36 13.77 3.11
CA TRP A 13 0.53 14.85 3.62
C TRP A 13 -0.95 14.50 3.63
N LEU A 14 -1.44 13.84 2.56
CA LEU A 14 -2.81 13.36 2.49
C LEU A 14 -3.10 12.35 3.60
N MET A 15 -2.22 11.35 3.77
CA MET A 15 -2.31 10.34 4.83
C MET A 15 -2.35 10.97 6.23
N LEU A 16 -1.45 11.90 6.54
CA LEU A 16 -1.42 12.62 7.82
C LEU A 16 -2.70 13.44 8.05
N ARG A 17 -3.24 14.06 7.01
CA ARG A 17 -4.49 14.80 7.09
C ARG A 17 -5.68 13.87 7.36
N MET A 18 -5.67 12.67 6.80
CA MET A 18 -6.70 11.65 7.00
C MET A 18 -6.66 11.07 8.41
N ILE A 19 -5.48 10.73 8.92
CA ILE A 19 -5.29 10.24 10.30
C ILE A 19 -5.87 11.25 11.31
N ARG A 20 -5.62 12.55 11.11
CA ARG A 20 -6.12 13.61 12.00
C ARG A 20 -7.63 13.85 11.90
N LYS A 21 -8.23 13.63 10.72
CA LYS A 21 -9.66 13.89 10.51
C LYS A 21 -10.56 12.73 10.92
N LEU A 22 -10.06 11.50 10.90
CA LEU A 22 -10.90 10.31 11.01
C LEU A 22 -10.89 9.65 12.40
N ASP A 23 -10.25 10.26 13.41
CA ASP A 23 -9.98 9.66 14.74
C ASP A 23 -9.71 8.16 14.62
N VAL A 24 -8.80 7.80 13.71
CA VAL A 24 -8.42 6.40 13.49
C VAL A 24 -7.69 5.97 14.76
N ARG A 25 -8.45 5.49 15.74
CA ARG A 25 -7.95 4.58 16.74
C ARG A 25 -7.28 3.48 15.93
N TRP A 26 -5.97 3.39 16.08
CA TRP A 26 -5.17 2.30 15.54
C TRP A 26 -5.61 1.04 16.27
N ASP A 27 -6.83 0.59 16.01
CA ASP A 27 -7.28 -0.71 16.45
C ASP A 27 -6.49 -1.67 15.59
N VAL A 28 -5.45 -2.22 16.23
CA VAL A 28 -4.59 -3.25 15.69
C VAL A 28 -5.39 -4.56 15.69
N GLU A 29 -6.59 -4.54 15.11
CA GLU A 29 -7.37 -5.73 14.79
C GLU A 29 -6.69 -6.40 13.58
N GLY A 30 -5.49 -6.93 13.81
CA GLY A 30 -4.92 -7.95 12.95
C GLY A 30 -5.77 -9.21 13.08
N LEU A 31 -6.05 -9.89 11.98
CA LEU A 31 -6.75 -11.18 12.00
C LEU A 31 -5.96 -12.25 12.78
N ILE A 32 -4.67 -12.00 12.96
CA ILE A 32 -3.66 -12.91 13.53
C ILE A 32 -2.84 -12.08 14.53
N ASN A 33 -2.41 -12.72 15.63
CA ASN A 33 -1.53 -12.11 16.62
C ASN A 33 -0.24 -11.55 15.96
N ILE A 34 0.22 -10.41 16.45
CA ILE A 34 1.42 -9.70 15.94
C ILE A 34 2.67 -10.62 15.92
N PRO A 35 2.98 -11.43 16.96
CA PRO A 35 4.15 -12.31 16.96
C PRO A 35 4.08 -13.40 15.88
N THR A 36 2.90 -13.99 15.66
CA THR A 36 2.69 -15.01 14.62
C THR A 36 2.90 -14.42 13.22
N THR A 37 2.41 -13.20 12.99
CA THR A 37 2.61 -12.49 11.72
C THR A 37 4.09 -12.17 11.48
N MET A 38 4.84 -11.81 12.52
CA MET A 38 6.29 -11.63 12.43
C MET A 38 7.03 -12.93 12.09
N LEU A 39 6.66 -14.05 12.72
CA LEU A 39 7.24 -15.36 12.39
C LEU A 39 6.97 -15.75 10.93
N ILE A 40 5.73 -15.60 10.46
CA ILE A 40 5.38 -15.85 9.04
C ILE A 40 6.22 -14.94 8.13
N GLY A 41 6.40 -13.67 8.50
CA GLY A 41 7.25 -12.73 7.76
C GLY A 41 8.69 -13.21 7.64
N ILE A 42 9.30 -13.69 8.74
CA ILE A 42 10.67 -14.25 8.72
C ILE A 42 10.75 -15.45 7.79
N VAL A 43 9.80 -16.38 7.88
CA VAL A 43 9.75 -17.56 7.00
C VAL A 43 9.62 -17.15 5.53
N LEU A 44 8.76 -16.18 5.21
CA LEU A 44 8.58 -15.67 3.86
C LEU A 44 9.85 -15.02 3.30
N VAL A 45 10.60 -14.29 4.12
CA VAL A 45 11.87 -13.69 3.70
C VAL A 45 12.87 -14.79 3.35
N VAL A 46 13.07 -15.78 4.23
CA VAL A 46 13.98 -16.90 3.97
C VAL A 46 13.57 -17.68 2.72
N PHE A 47 12.27 -17.92 2.55
CA PHE A 47 11.71 -18.59 1.38
C PHE A 47 11.95 -17.80 0.09
N SER A 48 11.79 -16.47 0.14
CA SER A 48 12.00 -15.57 -1.00
C SER A 48 13.45 -15.57 -1.49
N PHE A 49 14.42 -15.58 -0.58
CA PHE A 49 15.84 -15.70 -0.95
C PHE A 49 16.18 -17.08 -1.54
N ASN A 50 15.56 -18.15 -1.05
CA ASN A 50 15.71 -19.49 -1.63
C ASN A 50 15.11 -19.57 -3.05
N LEU A 51 13.94 -18.97 -3.28
CA LEU A 51 13.32 -18.89 -4.60
C LEU A 51 14.14 -18.05 -5.60
N ALA A 52 14.75 -16.96 -5.12
CA ALA A 52 15.58 -16.10 -5.96
C ALA A 52 16.92 -16.76 -6.33
N PHE A 53 17.38 -17.75 -5.55
CA PHE A 53 18.67 -18.43 -5.75
C PHE A 53 18.86 -19.04 -7.14
N PRO A 54 17.96 -19.90 -7.68
CA PRO A 54 18.13 -20.48 -9.01
C PRO A 54 18.05 -19.44 -10.14
N ILE A 55 17.16 -18.45 -10.01
CA ILE A 55 16.97 -17.39 -11.02
C ILE A 55 18.24 -16.53 -11.12
N ALA A 56 18.87 -16.28 -9.97
CA ALA A 56 20.07 -15.46 -9.87
C ALA A 56 21.38 -16.23 -10.11
N GLN A 57 21.34 -17.54 -10.36
CA GLN A 57 22.51 -18.30 -10.84
C GLN A 57 22.94 -17.86 -12.23
N LEU A 58 22.00 -17.38 -13.05
CA LEU A 58 22.26 -16.83 -14.38
C LEU A 58 22.74 -15.37 -14.38
N ALA A 59 22.79 -14.72 -13.21
CA ALA A 59 23.08 -13.29 -13.07
C ALA A 59 24.28 -13.02 -12.16
N ASN A 60 24.84 -11.81 -12.25
CA ASN A 60 25.91 -11.34 -11.37
C ASN A 60 25.49 -11.36 -9.89
N THR A 61 26.46 -11.51 -8.98
CA THR A 61 26.24 -11.59 -7.51
C THR A 61 25.46 -10.40 -6.93
N VAL A 62 25.61 -9.21 -7.50
CA VAL A 62 24.83 -8.02 -7.09
C VAL A 62 23.35 -8.18 -7.45
N THR A 63 23.04 -8.60 -8.67
CA THR A 63 21.66 -8.87 -9.13
C THR A 63 20.98 -9.95 -8.29
N ARG A 64 21.75 -10.90 -7.75
CA ARG A 64 21.26 -11.97 -6.87
C ARG A 64 20.69 -11.45 -5.56
N ALA A 65 21.43 -10.58 -4.86
CA ALA A 65 20.96 -10.01 -3.60
C ALA A 65 19.73 -9.11 -3.83
N THR A 66 19.75 -8.32 -4.90
CA THR A 66 18.67 -7.39 -5.24
C THR A 66 17.37 -8.12 -5.57
N LEU A 67 17.42 -9.22 -6.34
CA LEU A 67 16.26 -10.05 -6.64
C LEU A 67 15.66 -10.68 -5.38
N GLY A 68 16.50 -11.19 -4.46
CA GLY A 68 16.03 -11.74 -3.17
C GLY A 68 15.29 -10.71 -2.33
N ILE A 69 15.84 -9.49 -2.24
CA ILE A 69 15.21 -8.36 -1.54
C ILE A 69 13.88 -7.97 -2.18
N ALA A 70 13.83 -7.90 -3.52
CA ALA A 70 12.62 -7.54 -4.25
C ALA A 70 11.50 -8.57 -4.04
N MET A 71 11.82 -9.86 -4.14
CA MET A 71 10.89 -10.96 -3.88
C MET A 71 10.37 -10.96 -2.44
N ALA A 72 11.27 -10.75 -1.47
CA ALA A 72 10.89 -10.63 -0.06
C ALA A 72 9.93 -9.45 0.18
N SER A 73 10.22 -8.29 -0.43
CA SER A 73 9.36 -7.09 -0.35
C SER A 73 7.95 -7.37 -0.89
N VAL A 74 7.85 -8.05 -2.04
CA VAL A 74 6.56 -8.43 -2.65
C VAL A 74 5.79 -9.40 -1.74
N MET A 75 6.44 -10.43 -1.21
CA MET A 75 5.80 -11.42 -0.32
C MET A 75 5.32 -10.81 1.00
N LEU A 76 6.10 -9.91 1.60
CA LEU A 76 5.70 -9.17 2.80
C LEU A 76 4.54 -8.21 2.53
N SER A 77 4.53 -7.56 1.37
CA SER A 77 3.44 -6.69 0.95
C SER A 77 2.13 -7.48 0.77
N PHE A 78 2.20 -8.70 0.23
CA PHE A 78 1.07 -9.63 0.21
C PHE A 78 0.61 -10.05 1.61
N LEU A 79 1.54 -10.41 2.51
CA LEU A 79 1.19 -10.75 3.88
C LEU A 79 0.44 -9.60 4.58
N MET A 80 0.87 -8.35 4.34
CA MET A 80 0.20 -7.16 4.86
C MET A 80 -1.22 -7.00 4.31
N MET A 81 -1.44 -7.25 3.01
CA MET A 81 -2.77 -7.20 2.40
C MET A 81 -3.71 -8.29 2.94
N ILE A 82 -3.20 -9.51 3.14
CA ILE A 82 -4.00 -10.65 3.61
C ILE A 82 -4.40 -10.50 5.08
N THR A 83 -3.50 -9.99 5.92
CA THR A 83 -3.71 -9.92 7.38
C THR A 83 -4.61 -8.76 7.84
N ARG A 84 -4.97 -7.84 6.93
CA ARG A 84 -5.71 -6.61 7.24
C ARG A 84 -7.04 -6.53 6.47
N ARG A 85 -8.13 -6.27 7.20
CA ARG A 85 -9.49 -6.11 6.63
C ARG A 85 -9.85 -4.70 6.19
N LYS A 86 -9.12 -3.68 6.66
CA LYS A 86 -9.43 -2.27 6.36
C LYS A 86 -8.83 -1.89 5.00
N ALA A 87 -9.55 -1.05 4.25
CA ALA A 87 -9.15 -0.61 2.91
C ALA A 87 -7.78 0.12 2.89
N ILE A 88 -7.48 0.94 3.91
CA ILE A 88 -6.24 1.73 3.97
C ILE A 88 -4.97 0.84 4.03
N PRO A 89 -4.83 -0.12 4.98
CA PRO A 89 -3.71 -1.05 4.96
C PRO A 89 -3.58 -1.89 3.68
N GLN A 90 -4.70 -2.25 3.04
CA GLN A 90 -4.68 -2.99 1.77
C GLN A 90 -4.08 -2.15 0.65
N VAL A 91 -4.47 -0.88 0.56
CA VAL A 91 -3.88 0.10 -0.37
C VAL A 91 -2.38 0.29 -0.12
N ILE A 92 -1.97 0.44 1.14
CA ILE A 92 -0.55 0.58 1.49
C ILE A 92 0.24 -0.68 1.09
N GLY A 93 -0.31 -1.87 1.36
CA GLY A 93 0.27 -3.13 0.95
C GLY A 93 0.38 -3.24 -0.58
N PHE A 94 -0.65 -2.83 -1.32
CA PHE A 94 -0.63 -2.82 -2.78
C PHE A 94 0.48 -1.91 -3.34
N LEU A 95 0.54 -0.66 -2.87
CA LEU A 95 1.58 0.29 -3.29
C LEU A 95 3.00 -0.21 -2.94
N SER A 96 3.16 -0.86 -1.79
CA SER A 96 4.42 -1.48 -1.37
C SER A 96 4.80 -2.64 -2.31
N MET A 97 3.84 -3.48 -2.68
CA MET A 97 4.04 -4.59 -3.61
C MET A 97 4.49 -4.09 -4.98
N GLU A 98 3.82 -3.07 -5.50
CA GLU A 98 4.16 -2.43 -6.78
C GLU A 98 5.59 -1.89 -6.79
N ASN A 99 6.00 -1.19 -5.73
CA ASN A 99 7.37 -0.73 -5.58
C ASN A 99 8.38 -1.90 -5.56
N GLY A 100 8.03 -3.01 -4.89
CA GLY A 100 8.84 -4.23 -4.88
C GLY A 100 9.00 -4.86 -6.27
N LEU A 101 7.92 -4.88 -7.07
CA LEU A 101 7.93 -5.40 -8.43
C LEU A 101 8.76 -4.51 -9.37
N LEU A 102 8.62 -3.18 -9.26
CA LEU A 102 9.41 -2.22 -10.02
C LEU A 102 10.90 -2.33 -9.70
N PHE A 103 11.24 -2.52 -8.42
CA PHE A 103 12.60 -2.76 -7.98
C PHE A 103 13.15 -4.08 -8.56
N ALA A 104 12.35 -5.16 -8.54
CA ALA A 104 12.72 -6.44 -9.14
C ALA A 104 13.01 -6.30 -10.64
N ALA A 105 12.09 -5.67 -11.38
CA ALA A 105 12.20 -5.51 -12.82
C ALA A 105 13.41 -4.66 -13.23
N THR A 106 13.59 -3.51 -12.57
CA THR A 106 14.73 -2.61 -12.82
C THR A 106 16.06 -3.32 -12.54
N SER A 107 16.12 -4.13 -11.49
CA SER A 107 17.32 -4.91 -11.15
C SER A 107 17.58 -6.08 -12.10
N ALA A 108 16.53 -6.75 -12.58
CA ALA A 108 16.67 -7.91 -13.46
C ALA A 108 17.06 -7.52 -14.88
N THR A 109 16.61 -6.35 -15.33
CA THR A 109 16.71 -5.91 -16.73
C THR A 109 17.62 -4.71 -16.95
N TYR A 110 18.49 -4.40 -15.97
CA TYR A 110 19.46 -3.30 -16.05
C TYR A 110 18.84 -1.96 -16.45
N GLY A 111 17.72 -1.59 -15.83
CA GLY A 111 17.12 -0.27 -16.00
C GLY A 111 16.29 -0.08 -17.27
N MET A 112 15.54 -1.10 -17.72
CA MET A 112 14.56 -0.92 -18.80
C MET A 112 13.54 0.20 -18.45
N PRO A 113 13.57 1.36 -19.14
CA PRO A 113 12.76 2.53 -18.77
C PRO A 113 11.26 2.26 -18.84
N MET A 114 10.84 1.44 -19.81
CA MET A 114 9.43 1.11 -20.08
C MET A 114 8.69 0.52 -18.88
N VAL A 115 9.34 -0.32 -18.08
CA VAL A 115 8.68 -0.95 -16.92
C VAL A 115 8.43 0.07 -15.81
N VAL A 116 9.37 0.99 -15.63
CA VAL A 116 9.24 2.09 -14.66
C VAL A 116 8.12 3.05 -15.08
N GLU A 117 8.03 3.37 -16.36
CA GLU A 117 6.98 4.24 -16.90
C GLU A 117 5.59 3.63 -16.73
N LEU A 118 5.42 2.32 -16.98
CA LEU A 118 4.17 1.61 -16.75
C LEU A 118 3.77 1.59 -15.27
N GLY A 119 4.73 1.39 -14.35
CA GLY A 119 4.44 1.46 -12.92
C GLY A 119 3.99 2.85 -12.47
N ILE A 120 4.65 3.91 -12.95
CA ILE A 120 4.22 5.28 -12.63
C ILE A 120 2.77 5.54 -13.12
N ALA A 121 2.40 5.03 -14.29
CA ALA A 121 1.03 5.15 -14.78
C ALA A 121 0.02 4.38 -13.90
N LEU A 122 0.39 3.19 -13.42
CA LEU A 122 -0.43 2.36 -12.55
C LEU A 122 -0.59 2.99 -11.15
N ASP A 123 0.49 3.52 -10.57
CA ASP A 123 0.46 4.29 -9.32
C ASP A 123 -0.54 5.46 -9.38
N VAL A 124 -0.57 6.20 -10.51
CA VAL A 124 -1.50 7.32 -10.71
C VAL A 124 -2.94 6.83 -10.76
N LEU A 125 -3.22 5.73 -11.49
CA LEU A 125 -4.54 5.12 -11.56
C LEU A 125 -5.04 4.71 -10.16
N VAL A 126 -4.18 4.08 -9.37
CA VAL A 126 -4.49 3.67 -7.99
C VAL A 126 -4.72 4.88 -7.10
N GLY A 127 -3.90 5.94 -7.23
CA GLY A 127 -4.10 7.21 -6.55
C GLY A 127 -5.48 7.84 -6.83
N VAL A 128 -5.93 7.80 -8.09
CA VAL A 128 -7.26 8.27 -8.49
C VAL A 128 -8.37 7.39 -7.92
N LEU A 129 -8.22 6.06 -7.93
CA LEU A 129 -9.19 5.14 -7.33
C LEU A 129 -9.35 5.37 -5.83
N ILE A 130 -8.23 5.54 -5.12
CA ILE A 130 -8.23 5.86 -3.69
C ILE A 130 -8.98 7.18 -3.46
N LEU A 131 -8.64 8.24 -4.19
CA LEU A 131 -9.34 9.53 -4.12
C LEU A 131 -10.83 9.40 -4.41
N GLY A 132 -11.22 8.59 -5.40
CA GLY A 132 -12.62 8.31 -5.73
C GLY A 132 -13.37 7.61 -4.60
N VAL A 133 -12.79 6.56 -4.02
CA VAL A 133 -13.36 5.86 -2.84
C VAL A 133 -13.47 6.81 -1.65
N PHE A 134 -12.47 7.65 -1.41
CA PHE A 134 -12.52 8.66 -0.35
C PHE A 134 -13.58 9.72 -0.59
N PHE A 135 -13.73 10.20 -1.83
CA PHE A 135 -14.79 11.15 -2.17
C PHE A 135 -16.18 10.53 -1.97
N PHE A 136 -16.35 9.25 -2.33
CA PHE A 136 -17.59 8.51 -2.10
C PHE A 136 -17.89 8.34 -0.60
N GLN A 137 -16.90 7.95 0.20
CA GLN A 137 -17.03 7.85 1.66
C GLN A 137 -17.30 9.21 2.34
N ILE A 138 -16.67 10.28 1.88
CA ILE A 138 -16.92 11.63 2.39
C ILE A 138 -18.34 12.05 2.02
N ARG A 139 -18.80 11.80 0.79
CA ARG A 139 -20.19 12.10 0.37
C ARG A 139 -21.21 11.32 1.20
N GLU A 140 -20.96 10.04 1.47
CA GLU A 140 -21.80 9.19 2.31
C GLU A 140 -21.82 9.66 3.78
N GLN A 141 -20.70 10.16 4.31
CA GLN A 141 -20.62 10.79 5.63
C GLN A 141 -21.30 12.18 5.65
N PHE A 142 -21.22 12.98 4.59
CA PHE A 142 -21.87 14.30 4.51
C PHE A 142 -23.39 14.22 4.27
N ASP A 143 -23.88 13.24 3.50
CA ASP A 143 -25.32 12.93 3.41
C ASP A 143 -25.88 12.48 4.78
N SER A 144 -25.04 11.89 5.64
CA SER A 144 -25.41 11.55 7.02
C SER A 144 -25.35 12.73 8.01
N LEU A 145 -24.67 13.83 7.65
CA LEU A 145 -24.53 15.03 8.49
C LEU A 145 -25.63 16.07 8.22
N ASP A 146 -26.15 16.18 7.00
CA ASP A 146 -27.09 17.24 6.63
C ASP A 146 -28.59 16.88 6.81
N LEU A 147 -28.92 15.64 7.16
CA LEU A 147 -30.32 15.21 7.36
C LEU A 147 -30.76 15.10 8.84
N LYS A 148 -29.87 15.33 9.82
CA LYS A 148 -30.21 15.17 11.25
C LYS A 148 -30.21 16.43 12.11
N HIS A 149 -29.87 17.60 11.55
CA HIS A 149 -29.79 18.85 12.32
C HIS A 149 -30.91 19.87 12.10
N LEU A 150 -31.92 19.58 11.26
CA LEU A 150 -33.01 20.52 10.98
C LEU A 150 -34.42 20.06 11.41
N GLU A 151 -34.59 18.82 11.86
CA GLU A 151 -35.92 18.30 12.25
C GLU A 151 -36.24 18.36 13.75
N LYS A 152 -35.37 18.92 14.59
CA LYS A 152 -35.55 18.93 16.05
C LYS A 152 -35.95 20.26 16.68
N LEU A 153 -36.45 21.22 15.89
CA LEU A 153 -36.92 22.52 16.40
C LEU A 153 -38.30 22.96 15.87
N LYS A 154 -39.13 22.05 15.35
CA LYS A 154 -40.49 22.41 14.91
C LYS A 154 -41.63 21.57 15.49
N GLU A 155 -41.33 20.68 16.43
CA GLU A 155 -42.35 19.97 17.21
C GLU A 155 -42.04 20.13 18.69
N GLY A 156 -42.54 21.23 19.26
CA GLY A 156 -42.36 21.58 20.66
C GLY A 156 -42.95 22.96 20.89
N GLU A 157 -44.28 22.98 20.96
CA GLU A 157 -45.17 23.96 21.61
C GLU A 157 -44.80 25.46 21.57
#